data_AF-A0AAU0UMN1-F1
#
_entry.id   AF-A0AAU0UMN1-F1
#
_cell.length_a   1.000
_cell.length_b   1.000
_cell.length_c   1.000
_cell.angle_alpha   90.00
_cell.angle_beta   90.00
_cell.angle_gamma   90.00
#
_symmetry.space_group_name_H-M   'P 1'
#
loop_
_entity.id
_entity.type
_entity.pdbx_description
1 polymer ?
#
loop_
_entity_poly.entity_id
_entity_poly.type
_entity_poly.pdbx_seq_one_letter_code
_entity_poly.pdbx_strand_id
1 'polypeptide(L)'
;MPVSQFLVIQALLFGLFAVSIYLVGGAQGVAANLLMNFLTFFIGGWVITTILKSRQHLIATVLAATLSFNLVTYLLSIGLGAPIPSTIQLSGDFVVVILFSVSGMYTRLRMEAHKDNKQ
;
A
#
# COMPACT_ATOMS: atom_id res chain seq x y z
N MET A 1 -1.28 -6.75 -15.85
CA MET A 1 -2.50 -6.04 -15.41
C MET A 1 -2.81 -4.94 -16.41
N PRO A 2 -4.07 -4.76 -16.86
CA PRO A 2 -4.45 -3.65 -17.74
C PRO A 2 -4.22 -2.29 -17.08
N VAL A 3 -3.92 -1.26 -17.88
CA VAL A 3 -3.66 0.11 -17.38
C VAL A 3 -4.87 0.67 -16.63
N SER A 4 -6.09 0.43 -17.11
CA SER A 4 -7.31 0.86 -16.43
C SER A 4 -7.43 0.29 -15.00
N GLN A 5 -7.13 -0.99 -14.83
CA GLN A 5 -7.14 -1.65 -13.53
C GLN A 5 -6.04 -1.11 -12.61
N PHE A 6 -4.85 -0.83 -13.16
CA PHE A 6 -3.78 -0.16 -12.42
C PHE A 6 -4.23 1.21 -11.91
N LEU A 7 -4.83 2.05 -12.76
CA LEU A 7 -5.30 3.38 -12.38
C LEU A 7 -6.41 3.33 -11.32
N VAL A 8 -7.34 2.38 -11.40
CA VAL A 8 -8.35 2.16 -10.37
C VAL A 8 -7.70 1.80 -9.04
N ILE A 9 -6.70 0.92 -9.04
CA ILE A 9 -5.94 0.57 -7.83
C ILE A 9 -5.21 1.79 -7.28
N GLN A 10 -4.58 2.61 -8.12
CA GLN A 10 -3.92 3.84 -7.68
C GLN A 10 -4.92 4.79 -7.02
N ALA A 11 -6.08 5.02 -7.63
CA ALA A 11 -7.13 5.86 -7.06
C ALA A 11 -7.62 5.34 -5.70
N LEU A 12 -7.77 4.02 -5.55
CA LEU A 12 -8.11 3.39 -4.27
C LEU A 12 -7.02 3.59 -3.21
N LEU A 13 -5.74 3.46 -3.57
CA LEU A 13 -4.63 3.71 -2.66
C LEU A 13 -4.58 5.18 -2.21
N PHE A 14 -4.83 6.13 -3.11
CA PHE A 14 -4.99 7.54 -2.74
C PHE A 14 -6.16 7.77 -1.79
N GLY A 15 -7.30 7.15 -2.04
CA GLY A 15 -8.46 7.21 -1.13
C GLY A 15 -8.13 6.65 0.26
N LEU A 16 -7.48 5.48 0.31
CA LEU A 16 -7.01 4.88 1.56
C LEU A 16 -6.02 5.78 2.28
N PHE A 17 -5.06 6.37 1.58
CA PHE A 17 -4.09 7.29 2.16
C PHE A 17 -4.75 8.55 2.74
N ALA A 18 -5.69 9.16 2.03
CA ALA A 18 -6.44 10.31 2.53
C ALA A 18 -7.22 9.97 3.81
N VAL A 19 -7.87 8.80 3.85
CA VAL A 19 -8.56 8.30 5.04
C VAL A 19 -7.57 8.03 6.18
N SER A 20 -6.42 7.40 5.91
CA SER A 20 -5.37 7.15 6.90
C SER A 20 -4.86 8.44 7.53
N ILE A 21 -4.59 9.47 6.72
CA ILE A 21 -4.16 10.78 7.23
C ILE A 21 -5.23 11.38 8.16
N TYR A 22 -6.49 11.34 7.72
CA TYR A 22 -7.61 11.85 8.51
C TYR A 22 -7.74 11.14 9.85
N LEU A 23 -7.66 9.80 9.86
CA LEU A 23 -7.77 8.97 11.06
C LEU A 23 -6.60 9.16 12.04
N VAL A 24 -5.39 9.36 11.53
CA VAL A 24 -4.20 9.62 12.34
C VAL A 24 -4.19 11.07 12.86
N GLY A 25 -5.13 11.92 12.41
CA GLY A 25 -5.32 13.28 12.91
C GLY A 25 -4.13 14.20 12.63
N GLY A 26 -3.32 13.89 11.62
CA GLY A 26 -2.07 14.60 11.35
C GLY A 26 -1.03 14.48 12.47
N ALA A 27 -1.16 13.48 13.35
CA ALA A 27 -0.17 13.20 14.38
C ALA A 27 1.21 13.00 13.75
N GLN A 28 2.24 13.52 14.43
CA GLN A 28 3.61 13.51 13.95
C GLN A 28 4.45 12.49 14.72
N GLY A 29 5.52 12.01 14.09
CA GLY A 29 6.49 11.10 14.68
C GLY A 29 6.41 9.67 14.15
N VAL A 30 7.34 8.83 14.61
CA VAL A 30 7.57 7.49 14.05
C VAL A 30 6.35 6.59 14.18
N ALA A 31 5.67 6.60 15.33
CA ALA A 31 4.49 5.77 15.57
C ALA A 31 3.31 6.15 14.66
N ALA A 32 3.07 7.45 14.45
CA ALA A 32 2.01 7.95 13.58
C ALA A 32 2.29 7.61 12.11
N ASN A 33 3.54 7.77 11.65
CA ASN A 33 3.96 7.38 10.31
C ASN A 33 3.81 5.88 10.07
N LEU A 34 4.22 5.05 11.04
CA LEU A 34 4.06 3.59 10.96
C LEU A 34 2.58 3.19 10.90
N LEU A 35 1.72 3.83 11.71
CA LEU A 35 0.28 3.58 11.69
C LEU A 35 -0.34 3.98 10.36
N MET A 36 0.00 5.16 9.82
CA MET A 36 -0.48 5.61 8.52
C MET A 36 -0.05 4.65 7.41
N ASN A 37 1.22 4.27 7.37
CA ASN A 37 1.76 3.31 6.41
C ASN A 37 1.09 1.95 6.55
N PHE A 38 0.83 1.48 7.77
CA PHE A 38 0.09 0.25 8.01
C PHE A 38 -1.32 0.35 7.41
N LEU A 39 -2.10 1.36 7.79
CA LEU A 39 -3.47 1.56 7.29
C LEU A 39 -3.53 1.68 5.77
N THR A 40 -2.54 2.31 5.13
CA THR A 40 -2.52 2.45 3.67
C THR A 40 -2.03 1.19 2.96
N PHE A 41 -0.87 0.65 3.34
CA PHE A 41 -0.23 -0.42 2.57
C PHE A 41 -0.69 -1.81 2.96
N PHE A 42 -0.99 -2.07 4.24
CA PHE A 42 -1.57 -3.36 4.64
C PHE A 42 -2.97 -3.53 4.05
N ILE A 43 -3.84 -2.53 4.23
CA ILE A 43 -5.19 -2.56 3.67
C ILE A 43 -5.12 -2.52 2.14
N GLY A 44 -4.22 -1.73 1.57
CA GLY A 44 -3.95 -1.70 0.13
C GLY A 44 -3.62 -3.08 -0.44
N GLY A 45 -2.65 -3.78 0.15
CA GLY A 45 -2.29 -5.14 -0.27
C GLY A 45 -3.47 -6.12 -0.17
N TRP A 46 -4.28 -6.01 0.89
CA TRP A 46 -5.48 -6.83 1.09
C TRP A 46 -6.57 -6.55 0.05
N VAL A 47 -6.88 -5.28 -0.23
CA VAL A 47 -7.90 -4.84 -1.20
C VAL A 47 -7.47 -5.20 -2.62
N ILE A 48 -6.23 -4.90 -3.00
CA ILE A 48 -5.69 -5.24 -4.32
C ILE A 48 -5.80 -6.75 -4.56
N THR A 49 -5.43 -7.55 -3.57
CA THR A 49 -5.55 -9.02 -3.64
C THR A 49 -7.00 -9.47 -3.83
N THR A 50 -7.97 -8.76 -3.25
CA THR A 50 -9.40 -9.04 -3.42
C THR A 50 -9.90 -8.72 -4.83
N ILE A 51 -9.37 -7.66 -5.44
CA ILE A 51 -9.76 -7.21 -6.78
C ILE A 51 -9.10 -8.10 -7.86
N LEU A 52 -7.87 -8.54 -7.63
CA LEU A 52 -7.13 -9.36 -8.58
C LEU A 52 -7.63 -10.80 -8.57
N LYS A 53 -8.37 -11.17 -9.63
CA LYS A 53 -8.91 -12.52 -9.83
C LYS A 53 -7.85 -13.56 -10.22
N SER A 54 -6.71 -13.13 -10.77
CA SER A 54 -5.61 -14.03 -11.17
C SER A 54 -4.51 -14.06 -10.12
N ARG A 55 -4.05 -15.25 -9.77
CA ARG A 55 -2.92 -15.47 -8.83
C ARG A 55 -1.56 -15.45 -9.52
N GLN A 56 -1.51 -15.54 -10.85
CA GLN A 56 -0.24 -15.44 -11.58
C GLN A 56 0.35 -14.04 -11.40
N HIS A 57 1.56 -13.97 -10.84
CA HIS A 57 2.28 -12.72 -10.54
C HIS A 57 1.56 -11.78 -9.55
N LEU A 58 0.74 -12.32 -8.65
CA LEU A 58 0.01 -11.53 -7.65
C LEU A 58 0.94 -10.66 -6.79
N ILE A 59 2.01 -11.25 -6.24
CA ILE A 59 3.00 -10.53 -5.43
C ILE A 59 3.60 -9.35 -6.20
N ALA A 60 4.08 -9.62 -7.42
CA ALA A 60 4.67 -8.59 -8.27
C ALA A 60 3.66 -7.48 -8.59
N THR A 61 2.39 -7.82 -8.81
CA THR A 61 1.34 -6.84 -9.10
C THR A 61 1.01 -5.97 -7.88
N VAL A 62 0.89 -6.58 -6.70
CA VAL A 62 0.66 -5.86 -5.43
C VAL A 62 1.82 -4.90 -5.17
N LEU A 63 3.06 -5.39 -5.24
CA LEU A 63 4.25 -4.57 -5.01
C LEU A 63 4.40 -3.46 -6.05
N ALA A 64 4.16 -3.74 -7.34
CA ALA A 64 4.21 -2.71 -8.37
C ALA A 64 3.22 -1.59 -8.08
N ALA A 65 1.99 -1.91 -7.65
CA ALA A 65 0.98 -0.93 -7.32
C ALA A 65 1.34 -0.11 -6.06
N THR A 66 1.74 -0.77 -4.96
CA THR A 66 2.01 -0.07 -3.70
C THR A 66 3.32 0.72 -3.72
N LEU A 67 4.37 0.21 -4.36
CA LEU A 67 5.63 0.93 -4.52
C LEU A 67 5.51 2.12 -5.47
N SER A 68 4.77 1.97 -6.58
CA SER A 68 4.51 3.11 -7.48
C SER A 68 3.69 4.19 -6.79
N PHE A 69 2.68 3.82 -6.01
CA PHE A 69 1.93 4.76 -5.19
C PHE A 69 2.85 5.52 -4.23
N ASN A 70 3.70 4.81 -3.49
CA ASN A 70 4.65 5.42 -2.56
C ASN A 70 5.63 6.37 -3.26
N LEU A 71 6.09 6.03 -4.46
CA LEU A 71 6.95 6.92 -5.24
C LEU A 71 6.20 8.19 -5.68
N VAL A 72 4.95 8.05 -6.13
CA VAL A 72 4.13 9.19 -6.56
C VAL A 72 3.84 10.12 -5.38
N THR A 73 3.56 9.58 -4.18
CA THR A 73 3.35 10.43 -2.99
C THR A 73 4.60 11.21 -2.59
N TYR A 74 5.80 10.64 -2.72
CA TYR A 74 7.03 11.41 -2.55
C TYR A 74 7.19 12.53 -3.58
N LEU A 75 6.99 12.21 -4.86
CA LEU A 75 7.13 13.20 -5.94
C LEU A 75 6.15 14.36 -5.76
N LEU A 76 4.90 14.07 -5.36
CA LEU A 76 3.92 15.09 -5.00
C LEU A 76 4.37 15.90 -3.77
N SER A 77 4.87 15.25 -2.72
CA SER A 77 5.34 15.94 -1.52
C SER A 77 6.51 16.90 -1.83
N ILE A 78 7.47 16.45 -2.65
CA ILE A 78 8.58 17.29 -3.12
C ILE A 78 8.05 18.47 -3.94
N GLY A 79 7.08 18.24 -4.84
CA GLY A 79 6.42 19.30 -5.60
C GLY A 79 5.67 20.32 -4.75
N LEU A 80 5.27 19.94 -3.53
CA LEU A 80 4.65 20.80 -2.52
C LEU A 80 5.66 21.46 -1.58
N GLY A 81 6.96 21.36 -1.86
CA GLY A 81 8.03 22.00 -1.09
C GLY A 81 8.57 21.18 0.08
N ALA A 82 8.19 19.91 0.22
CA ALA A 82 8.83 19.03 1.19
C ALA A 82 10.30 18.78 0.81
N PRO A 83 11.22 18.67 1.79
CA PRO A 83 12.61 18.36 1.52
C PRO A 83 12.75 16.97 0.88
N ILE A 84 13.75 16.83 0.00
CA ILE A 84 14.07 15.55 -0.61
C ILE A 84 14.54 14.58 0.50
N PRO A 85 13.91 13.39 0.64
CA PRO A 85 14.29 12.44 1.66
C PRO A 85 15.70 11.89 1.41
N SER A 86 16.42 11.56 2.49
CA SER A 86 17.72 10.90 2.36
C SER A 86 17.57 9.48 1.76
N THR A 87 18.62 8.96 1.12
CA THR A 87 18.62 7.60 0.56
C THR A 87 18.30 6.54 1.62
N ILE A 88 18.77 6.73 2.84
CA ILE A 88 18.51 5.81 3.97
C ILE A 88 17.03 5.84 4.34
N GLN A 89 16.44 7.03 4.47
CA GLN A 89 15.02 7.18 4.77
C GLN A 89 14.15 6.56 3.68
N LEU A 90 14.45 6.88 2.42
CA LEU A 90 13.77 6.32 1.26
C LEU A 90 13.81 4.78 1.31
N SER A 91 15.00 4.21 1.48
CA SER A 91 15.17 2.75 1.54
C SER A 91 14.38 2.11 2.68
N GLY A 92 14.37 2.74 3.86
CA GLY A 92 13.58 2.28 5.01
C GLY A 92 12.08 2.28 4.71
N ASP A 93 11.58 3.35 4.09
CA ASP A 93 10.18 3.47 3.72
C ASP A 93 9.79 2.43 2.66
N PHE A 94 10.63 2.17 1.65
CA PHE A 94 10.41 1.07 0.70
C PHE A 94 10.30 -0.30 1.37
N VAL A 95 11.16 -0.59 2.36
CA VAL A 95 11.09 -1.83 3.14
C VAL A 95 9.76 -1.92 3.90
N VAL A 96 9.35 -0.85 4.57
CA VAL A 96 8.07 -0.81 5.31
C VAL A 96 6.88 -1.05 4.39
N VAL A 97 6.87 -0.41 3.21
CA VAL A 97 5.82 -0.60 2.20
C VAL A 97 5.74 -2.06 1.76
N ILE A 98 6.88 -2.68 1.45
CA ILE A 98 6.95 -4.09 1.04
C ILE A 98 6.38 -4.98 2.14
N LEU A 99 6.84 -4.82 3.37
CA LEU A 99 6.42 -5.63 4.50
C LEU A 99 4.90 -5.55 4.70
N PHE A 100 4.34 -4.35 4.80
CA PHE A 100 2.90 -4.19 4.99
C PHE A 100 2.07 -4.68 3.81
N SER A 101 2.49 -4.38 2.57
CA SER A 101 1.78 -4.83 1.36
C SER A 101 1.71 -6.35 1.27
N VAL A 102 2.83 -7.03 1.51
CA VAL A 102 2.91 -8.50 1.49
C VAL A 102 2.12 -9.12 2.64
N SER A 103 2.19 -8.55 3.85
CA SER A 103 1.40 -9.02 5.00
C SER A 103 -0.11 -8.89 4.75
N GLY A 104 -0.56 -7.80 4.15
CA GLY A 104 -1.96 -7.59 3.78
C GLY A 104 -2.45 -8.62 2.75
N MET A 105 -1.66 -8.83 1.69
CA MET A 105 -1.91 -9.85 0.67
C MET A 105 -1.97 -11.26 1.29
N TYR A 106 -0.98 -11.62 2.13
CA TYR A 106 -0.93 -12.92 2.78
C TYR A 106 -2.16 -13.17 3.65
N THR A 107 -2.57 -12.17 4.44
CA THR A 107 -3.77 -12.25 5.28
C THR A 107 -5.02 -12.54 4.45
N ARG A 108 -5.15 -11.87 3.30
CA ARG A 108 -6.29 -12.07 2.39
C ARG A 108 -6.33 -13.47 1.80
N LEU A 109 -5.17 -13.98 1.35
CA LEU A 109 -5.05 -15.32 0.78
C LEU A 109 -5.37 -16.40 1.82
N ARG A 110 -4.90 -16.22 3.06
CA ARG A 110 -5.16 -17.15 4.15
C ARG A 110 -6.65 -17.22 4.51
N MET A 111 -7.33 -16.07 4.54
CA MET A 111 -8.79 -16.02 4.77
C MET A 111 -9.57 -16.74 3.66
N GLU A 112 -9.09 -16.68 2.43
CA GLU A 112 -9.68 -17.38 1.28
C GLU A 112 -9.59 -18.90 1.45
N ALA A 113 -8.38 -19.42 1.75
CA ALA A 113 -8.15 -20.84 1.96
C ALA A 113 -8.99 -21.44 3.11
N HIS A 114 -9.26 -20.65 4.15
CA HIS A 114 -10.14 -21.10 5.25
C HIS A 114 -11.62 -21.16 4.89
N LYS A 115 -12.08 -20.43 3.86
CA LYS A 115 -13.47 -20.53 3.38
C LYS A 115 -13.67 -21.79 2.54
N ASP A 116 -12.70 -22.12 1.69
CA ASP A 116 -12.76 -23.29 0.81
C ASP A 116 -12.78 -24.61 1.62
N ASN A 117 -12.09 -24.66 2.76
CA ASN A 117 -12.09 -25.84 3.65
C ASN A 117 -13.38 -26.05 4.47
N LYS A 118 -14.35 -25.12 4.38
CA LYS A 118 -15.64 -25.20 5.10
C LYS A 118 -16.82 -25.53 4.20
N GLN A 119 -16.60 -25.68 2.89
CA GLN A 119 -17.59 -26.11 1.90
C GLN A 119 -17.40 -27.59 1.59
#